data_AF-A0A2V3UN23-F1
#
_entry.id   AF-A0A2V3UN23-F1
#
_cell.length_a   1.000
_cell.length_b   1.000
_cell.length_c   1.000
_cell.angle_alpha   90.00
_cell.angle_beta   90.00
_cell.angle_gamma   90.00
#
_symmetry.space_group_name_H-M   'P 1'
#
loop_
_entity.id
_entity.type
_entity.pdbx_description
1 polymer ?
#
loop_
_entity_poly.entity_id
_entity_poly.type
_entity_poly.pdbx_seq_one_letter_code
_entity_poly.pdbx_strand_id
1 'polypeptide(L)' 'MVTKMTSVEMDLRIRRIRMPIKGLASAADVHSDSIYRFVKGLHCLRRSTNRAIAAALVSEELALRDHLVSLHGPGKAAGI' A
#
# COMPACT_ATOMS: atom_id res chain seq x y z
N MET A 1 6.09 17.86 5.87
CA MET A 1 5.21 18.11 4.69
C MET A 1 4.66 16.75 4.26
N VAL A 2 3.40 16.41 4.55
CA VAL A 2 2.82 15.11 4.16
C VAL A 2 2.38 15.22 2.70
N THR A 3 3.18 14.67 1.79
CA THR A 3 2.90 14.65 0.36
C THR A 3 1.52 14.01 0.14
N LYS A 4 0.58 14.74 -0.47
CA LYS A 4 -0.74 14.20 -0.80
C LYS A 4 -0.56 13.15 -1.89
N MET A 5 -0.66 11.87 -1.54
CA MET A 5 -0.63 10.78 -2.51
C MET A 5 -1.86 10.86 -3.42
N THR A 6 -1.63 10.86 -4.73
CA THR A 6 -2.67 10.94 -5.74
C THR A 6 -3.36 9.58 -5.92
N SER A 7 -4.56 9.59 -6.49
CA SER A 7 -5.32 8.36 -6.79
C SER A 7 -4.56 7.40 -7.71
N VAL A 8 -3.79 7.94 -8.65
CA VAL A 8 -3.01 7.16 -9.62
C VAL A 8 -1.82 6.48 -8.95
N GLU A 9 -1.11 7.19 -8.06
CA GLU A 9 0.00 6.61 -7.28
C GLU A 9 -0.49 5.49 -6.34
N MET A 10 -1.68 5.63 -5.75
CA MET A 10 -2.31 4.57 -4.97
C MET A 10 -2.59 3.32 -5.81
N ASP A 11 -3.24 3.45 -6.97
CA ASP A 11 -3.51 2.31 -7.86
C ASP A 11 -2.20 1.61 -8.28
N LEU A 12 -1.18 2.38 -8.68
CA LEU A 12 0.12 1.82 -9.05
C LEU A 12 0.80 1.08 -7.90
N ARG A 13 0.75 1.60 -6.67
CA ARG A 13 1.32 0.92 -5.49
C ARG A 13 0.54 -0.34 -5.13
N ILE A 14 -0.79 -0.29 -5.18
CA ILE A 14 -1.65 -1.48 -4.96
C ILE A 14 -1.32 -2.59 -5.98
N ARG A 15 -1.07 -2.24 -7.24
CA ARG A 15 -0.69 -3.22 -8.27
C ARG A 15 0.73 -3.76 -8.12
N ARG A 16 1.66 -2.97 -7.55
CA ARG A 16 3.07 -3.37 -7.35
C ARG A 16 3.27 -4.22 -6.10
N ILE A 17 2.55 -3.90 -5.03
CA ILE A 17 2.57 -4.71 -3.82
C ILE A 17 1.79 -5.99 -4.15
N ARG A 18 2.45 -7.14 -4.12
CA ARG A 18 1.84 -8.48 -4.29
C ARG A 18 0.87 -8.86 -3.15
N MET A 19 0.29 -7.88 -2.46
CA MET A 19 -0.69 -8.10 -1.41
C MET A 19 -2.06 -8.37 -2.05
N PRO A 20 -2.74 -9.45 -1.68
CA PRO A 20 -4.12 -9.68 -2.10
C PRO A 20 -5.02 -8.51 -1.65
N ILE A 21 -5.96 -8.09 -2.50
CA ILE A 21 -6.94 -7.02 -2.18
C ILE A 21 -7.63 -7.27 -0.84
N LYS A 22 -7.90 -8.54 -0.48
CA LYS A 22 -8.47 -8.92 0.81
C LYS A 22 -7.56 -8.59 2.00
N GLY A 23 -6.25 -8.79 1.87
CA GLY A 23 -5.28 -8.45 2.92
C GLY A 23 -5.19 -6.94 3.11
N LEU A 24 -5.14 -6.18 2.01
CA LEU A 24 -5.13 -4.73 2.07
C LEU A 24 -6.42 -4.16 2.67
N ALA A 25 -7.57 -4.74 2.31
CA ALA A 25 -8.87 -4.39 2.86
C ALA A 25 -8.92 -4.60 4.38
N SER A 26 -8.40 -5.74 4.86
CA SER A 26 -8.31 -6.03 6.28
C SER A 26 -7.38 -5.06 7.01
N ALA A 27 -6.22 -4.75 6.44
CA ALA A 27 -5.24 -3.85 7.05
C ALA A 27 -5.74 -2.39 7.10
N ALA A 28 -6.51 -1.98 6.11
CA ALA A 28 -7.07 -0.63 6.02
C ALA A 28 -8.45 -0.47 6.68
N ASP A 29 -9.01 -1.54 7.28
CA ASP A 29 -10.37 -1.59 7.85
C ASP A 29 -11.44 -1.08 6.87
N VAL A 30 -11.39 -1.58 5.63
CA VAL A 30 -12.31 -1.20 4.57
C VAL A 30 -12.84 -2.43 3.84
N HIS A 31 -14.04 -2.33 3.29
CA HIS A 31 -14.62 -3.43 2.53
C HIS A 31 -13.81 -3.70 1.26
N SER A 32 -13.51 -4.98 0.96
CA SER A 32 -12.69 -5.35 -0.20
C SER A 32 -13.30 -4.93 -1.54
N ASP A 33 -14.63 -4.87 -1.62
CA ASP A 33 -15.35 -4.35 -2.79
C ASP A 33 -15.03 -2.86 -3.07
N SER A 34 -14.83 -2.05 -2.02
CA SER A 34 -14.47 -0.65 -2.16
C SER A 34 -13.08 -0.48 -2.79
N ILE A 35 -12.11 -1.30 -2.37
CA ILE A 35 -10.78 -1.32 -2.98
C ILE A 35 -10.84 -1.84 -4.42
N TYR A 36 -11.61 -2.90 -4.67
CA TYR A 36 -11.75 -3.46 -6.01
C TYR A 36 -12.32 -2.44 -7.00
N ARG A 37 -13.42 -1.76 -6.64
CA ARG A 37 -14.03 -0.72 -7.48
C ARG A 37 -13.10 0.48 -7.69
N PHE A 38 -12.32 0.84 -6.68
CA PHE A 38 -11.31 1.88 -6.79
C PHE A 38 -10.20 1.53 -7.79
N VAL A 39 -9.60 0.35 -7.67
CA VAL A 39 -8.55 -0.16 -8.57
C VAL A 39 -9.05 -0.29 -10.01
N LYS A 40 -10.34 -0.61 -10.19
CA LYS A 40 -10.99 -0.68 -11.51
C LYS A 40 -11.41 0.69 -12.05
N GLY A 41 -11.18 1.78 -11.32
CA GLY A 41 -11.61 3.13 -11.71
C GLY A 41 -13.12 3.32 -11.72
N LEU A 42 -13.88 2.40 -11.12
CA LEU A 42 -15.35 2.41 -11.08
C LEU A 42 -15.89 3.37 -10.02
N HIS A 43 -15.06 3.74 -9.02
CA HIS A 43 -15.49 4.62 -7.95
C HIS A 43 -14.34 5.41 -7.33
N CYS A 44 -14.58 6.69 -7.08
CA CYS A 44 -13.70 7.51 -6.23
C CYS A 44 -13.97 7.20 -4.76
N LEU A 45 -12.92 6.92 -4.00
CA LEU A 45 -13.01 6.71 -2.56
C LEU A 45 -13.10 8.02 -1.80
N ARG A 46 -13.75 7.99 -0.64
CA ARG A 46 -13.76 9.11 0.30
C ARG A 46 -12.33 9.40 0.77
N ARG A 47 -12.05 10.65 1.10
CA ARG A 47 -10.73 11.10 1.54
C ARG A 47 -10.21 10.34 2.77
N SER A 48 -11.10 9.95 3.70
CA SER A 48 -10.76 9.13 4.87
C SER A 48 -10.33 7.71 4.46
N THR A 49 -11.08 7.06 3.58
CA THR A 49 -10.78 5.74 3.03
C THR A 49 -9.44 5.72 2.27
N ASN A 50 -9.18 6.74 1.46
CA ASN A 50 -7.88 6.88 0.78
C ASN A 50 -6.71 6.99 1.76
N ARG A 51 -6.88 7.73 2.87
CA ARG A 51 -5.85 7.81 3.91
C ARG A 51 -5.62 6.48 4.61
N ALA A 52 -6.68 5.74 4.91
CA ALA A 52 -6.58 4.43 5.55
C ALA A 52 -5.84 3.42 4.65
N ILE A 53 -6.19 3.37 3.36
CA ILE A 53 -5.50 2.52 2.37
C ILE A 53 -4.03 2.93 2.23
N ALA A 54 -3.75 4.23 2.10
CA ALA A 54 -2.37 4.71 1.99
C ALA A 54 -1.52 4.36 3.23
N ALA A 55 -2.09 4.47 4.44
CA ALA A 55 -1.42 4.09 5.67
C ALA A 55 -1.12 2.59 5.74
N ALA A 56 -2.10 1.74 5.36
CA ALA A 56 -1.92 0.30 5.30
C ALA A 56 -0.83 -0.10 4.28
N LEU A 57 -0.79 0.52 3.10
CA LEU A 57 0.26 0.28 2.10
C LEU A 57 1.65 0.66 2.62
N VAL A 58 1.77 1.79 3.31
CA VAL A 58 3.06 2.23 3.88
C VAL A 58 3.52 1.30 4.99
N SER A 59 2.61 0.88 5.88
CA SER A 59 2.92 -0.11 6.94
C SER A 59 3.50 -1.39 6.35
N GLU A 60 2.91 -1.88 5.28
CA GLU A 60 3.33 -3.15 4.65
C GLU A 60 4.61 -3.03 3.86
N GLU A 61 4.85 -1.89 3.21
CA GLU A 61 6.14 -1.62 2.59
C GLU A 61 7.26 -1.55 3.65
N LEU A 62 6.98 -0.96 4.82
CA LEU A 62 7.93 -0.96 5.94
C LEU A 62 8.14 -2.36 6.49
N ALA A 63 7.08 -3.13 6.73
CA ALA A 63 7.19 -4.51 7.18
C ALA A 63 7.98 -5.40 6.19
N LEU A 64 7.74 -5.23 4.88
CA LEU A 64 8.49 -5.93 3.84
C LEU A 64 9.95 -5.48 3.83
N ARG A 65 10.22 -4.18 3.96
CA ARG A 65 11.58 -3.65 4.05
C ARG A 65 12.31 -4.23 5.26
N ASP A 66 11.70 -4.20 6.43
CA ASP A 66 12.29 -4.72 7.67
C ASP A 66 12.53 -6.23 7.58
N HIS A 67 11.58 -6.95 6.98
CA HIS A 67 11.75 -8.38 6.69
C HIS A 67 12.93 -8.63 5.73
N LEU A 68 13.03 -7.90 4.63
CA LEU A 68 14.15 -8.02 3.68
C LEU A 68 15.50 -7.65 4.33
N VAL A 69 15.53 -6.62 5.19
CA VAL A 69 16.70 -6.25 5.99
C VAL A 69 17.07 -7.37 6.96
N SER A 70 16.08 -8.02 7.60
CA SER A 70 16.34 -9.15 8.49
C SER A 70 16.94 -10.36 7.76
N LEU A 71 16.53 -10.61 6.50
CA LEU A 71 17.01 -11.72 5.68
C LEU A 71 18.40 -11.48 5.08
N HIS A 72 18.72 -10.24 4.73
CA HIS A 72 19.95 -9.89 3.99
C HIS A 72 20.95 -9.07 4.81
N GLY A 73 20.62 -8.73 6.05
CA GLY A 73 21.34 -7.80 6.91
C GLY A 73 21.26 -6.36 6.38
N PRO A 74 21.60 -5.35 7.20
CA PRO A 74 21.62 -3.94 6.79
C PRO A 74 22.72 -3.57 5.76
N GLY A 75 23.31 -4.52 5.04
CA GLY A 75 24.54 -4.30 4.25
C GLY A 75 24.54 -4.76 2.79
N LYS A 76 23.50 -5.42 2.26
CA LYS A 76 23.52 -5.86 0.84
C LYS A 76 22.94 -4.86 -0.17
N ALA A 77 22.53 -3.68 0.27
CA ALA A 77 22.04 -2.58 -0.58
C ALA A 77 23.02 -1.39 -0.70
N ALA A 78 24.21 -1.47 -0.08
CA ALA A 78 25.27 -0.46 -0.19
C ALA A 78 26.60 -1.15 -0.52
N GLY A 79 26.67 -1.71 -1.72
CA GLY A 79 27.92 -2.13 -2.36
C GLY A 79 28.24 -1.19 -3.52
N ILE A 80 28.56 0.06 -3.19
CA ILE A 80 29.38 0.99 -3.99
C ILE A 80 30.35 1.64 -3.03
#